data_AF-A0A7Y7QK76-F1
#
_entry.id   AF-A0A7Y7QK76-F1
#
_cell.length_a   1.000
_cell.length_b   1.000
_cell.length_c   1.000
_cell.angle_alpha   90.00
_cell.angle_beta   90.00
_cell.angle_gamma   90.00
#
_symmetry.space_group_name_H-M   'P 1'
#
loop_
_entity.id
_entity.type
_entity.pdbx_description
1 polymer ?
#
loop_
_entity_poly.entity_id
_entity_poly.type
_entity_poly.pdbx_seq_one_letter_code
_entity_poly.pdbx_strand_id
1 'polypeptide(L)'
;MKKIKTILYLMILSTFFKVGNVLGAFGVEKINNGLIGGSDNADIVIQEYTVYILGFLYLIAVLYGIYGGFKIITAAEDDEKVKSGKTIIIQALIGIVIIFLAGPIVNLFLGSGGTDTGIIGE
;
A
#
# COMPACT_ATOMS: atom_id res chain seq x y z
N MET A 1 -10.99 25.29 -21.01
CA MET A 1 -11.16 24.08 -20.17
C MET A 1 -10.21 22.93 -20.52
N LYS A 2 -9.99 22.58 -21.80
CA LYS A 2 -9.14 21.44 -22.19
C LYS A 2 -7.69 21.53 -21.66
N LYS A 3 -7.05 22.71 -21.73
CA LYS A 3 -5.67 22.91 -21.24
C LYS A 3 -5.50 22.73 -19.73
N ILE A 4 -6.51 23.08 -18.93
CA ILE A 4 -6.49 22.92 -17.47
C ILE A 4 -6.48 21.43 -17.09
N LYS A 5 -7.26 20.60 -17.81
CA LYS A 5 -7.30 19.15 -17.60
C LYS A 5 -5.95 18.51 -17.95
N THR A 6 -5.28 19.00 -19.00
CA THR A 6 -3.94 18.54 -19.38
C THR A 6 -2.88 18.86 -18.33
N ILE A 7 -2.91 20.07 -17.75
CA ILE A 7 -1.97 20.47 -16.67
C ILE A 7 -2.20 19.65 -15.41
N LEU A 8 -3.46 19.38 -15.05
CA LEU A 8 -3.80 18.53 -13.91
C LEU A 8 -3.35 17.08 -14.12
N TYR A 9 -3.52 16.55 -15.33
CA TYR A 9 -3.02 15.23 -15.71
C TYR A 9 -1.48 15.15 -15.61
N LEU A 10 -0.79 16.22 -15.99
CA LEU A 10 0.68 16.29 -15.93
C LEU A 10 1.21 16.35 -14.49
N MET A 11 0.49 17.04 -13.59
CA MET A 11 0.79 17.01 -12.15
C MET A 11 0.64 15.62 -11.55
N ILE A 12 -0.46 14.93 -11.87
CA ILE A 12 -0.68 13.55 -11.44
C ILE A 12 0.39 12.62 -12.05
N LEU A 13 0.74 12.78 -13.32
CA LEU A 13 1.77 11.96 -13.96
C LEU A 13 3.17 12.17 -13.34
N SER A 14 3.49 13.40 -12.91
CA SER A 14 4.76 13.71 -12.25
C SER A 14 4.91 13.07 -10.87
N THR A 15 3.81 12.86 -10.13
CA THR A 15 3.84 12.15 -8.84
C THR A 15 4.01 10.65 -9.03
N PHE A 16 3.55 10.08 -10.16
CA PHE A 16 3.81 8.69 -10.54
C PHE A 16 5.30 8.41 -10.81
N PHE A 17 6.09 9.37 -11.32
CA PHE A 17 7.53 9.17 -11.55
C PHE A 17 8.34 9.16 -10.23
N LYS A 18 7.82 9.77 -9.16
CA LYS A 18 8.45 9.83 -7.83
C LYS A 18 8.15 8.62 -6.95
N VAL A 19 7.50 7.59 -7.51
CA VAL A 19 7.14 6.33 -6.84
C VAL A 19 8.29 5.81 -5.98
N GLY A 20 9.53 5.71 -6.49
CA GLY A 20 10.69 5.25 -5.71
C GLY A 20 10.91 5.96 -4.36
N ASN A 21 10.72 7.28 -4.29
CA ASN A 21 10.89 8.06 -3.05
C ASN A 21 9.64 8.06 -2.17
N VAL A 22 8.46 7.85 -2.77
CA VAL A 22 7.18 7.73 -2.06
C VAL A 22 7.12 6.39 -1.33
N LEU A 23 7.66 5.30 -1.91
CA LEU A 23 7.75 3.99 -1.25
C LEU A 23 8.58 4.05 0.06
N GLY A 24 9.71 4.77 0.08
CA GLY A 24 10.57 4.89 1.26
C GLY A 24 9.85 5.50 2.48
N ALA A 25 8.99 6.49 2.26
CA ALA A 25 8.20 7.14 3.32
C ALA A 25 7.11 6.24 3.94
N PHE A 26 6.73 5.15 3.27
CA PHE A 26 5.70 4.20 3.71
C PHE A 26 6.28 2.91 4.36
N GLY A 27 7.58 2.90 4.70
CA GLY A 27 8.22 1.77 5.38
C GLY A 27 8.77 0.69 4.45
N VAL A 28 8.83 0.94 3.14
CA VAL A 28 9.39 0.01 2.14
C VAL A 28 10.92 -0.10 2.27
N GLU A 29 11.59 0.87 2.89
CA GLU A 29 13.03 0.76 3.21
C GLU A 29 13.35 -0.44 4.11
N LYS A 30 12.43 -0.88 4.99
CA LYS A 30 12.65 -2.09 5.79
C LYS A 30 12.56 -3.38 4.97
N ILE A 31 11.84 -3.34 3.86
CA ILE A 31 11.74 -4.44 2.89
C ILE A 31 13.00 -4.45 2.02
N ASN A 32 13.53 -3.27 1.68
CA ASN A 32 14.70 -3.13 0.80
C ASN A 32 16.05 -3.33 1.50
N ASN A 33 16.16 -3.05 2.80
CA ASN A 33 17.44 -3.12 3.54
C ASN A 33 17.50 -4.26 4.58
N GLY A 34 16.39 -4.95 4.85
CA GLY A 34 16.31 -6.04 5.84
C GLY A 34 16.13 -7.44 5.26
N LEU A 35 15.89 -7.55 3.96
CA LEU A 35 15.68 -8.83 3.27
C LEU A 35 16.78 -9.14 2.22
N ILE A 36 17.77 -8.24 2.08
CA ILE A 36 19.01 -8.47 1.33
C ILE A 36 20.01 -9.09 2.31
N GLY A 37 19.77 -10.34 2.67
CA GLY A 37 20.56 -11.07 3.67
C GLY A 37 20.52 -12.56 3.43
N GLY A 38 20.81 -13.00 2.20
CA GLY A 38 20.88 -14.42 1.89
C GLY A 38 21.04 -14.66 0.39
N SER A 39 22.08 -15.40 0.03
CA SER A 39 22.50 -15.72 -1.34
C SER A 39 21.58 -16.73 -2.03
N ASP A 40 20.31 -16.40 -2.28
CA ASP A 40 19.43 -17.21 -3.14
C ASP A 40 18.71 -16.33 -4.17
N ASN A 41 18.99 -16.58 -5.45
CA ASN A 41 18.46 -15.81 -6.59
C ASN A 41 16.92 -15.74 -6.63
N ALA A 42 16.21 -16.63 -5.92
CA ALA A 42 14.76 -16.61 -5.81
C ALA A 42 14.24 -15.50 -4.88
N ASP A 43 14.95 -15.20 -3.79
CA ASP A 43 14.47 -14.26 -2.77
C ASP A 43 14.51 -12.82 -3.25
N ILE A 44 15.55 -12.47 -4.04
CA ILE A 44 15.68 -11.14 -4.68
C ILE A 44 14.55 -10.92 -5.68
N VAL A 45 14.25 -11.94 -6.49
CA VAL A 45 13.19 -11.86 -7.52
C VAL A 45 11.81 -11.72 -6.86
N ILE A 46 11.53 -12.50 -5.82
CA ILE A 46 10.24 -12.45 -5.12
C ILE A 46 10.05 -11.10 -4.39
N GLN A 47 11.11 -10.54 -3.81
CA GLN A 47 11.04 -9.22 -3.17
C GLN A 47 10.77 -8.09 -4.17
N GLU A 48 11.45 -8.08 -5.32
CA GLU A 48 11.26 -7.05 -6.34
C GLU A 48 9.81 -7.03 -6.86
N TYR A 49 9.26 -8.21 -7.17
CA TYR A 49 7.86 -8.32 -7.60
C TYR A 49 6.88 -7.96 -6.48
N THR A 50 7.17 -8.34 -5.23
CA THR A 50 6.32 -8.00 -4.08
C THR A 50 6.22 -6.49 -3.88
N VAL A 51 7.34 -5.77 -3.90
CA VAL A 51 7.36 -4.32 -3.74
C VAL A 51 6.61 -3.62 -4.88
N TYR A 52 6.75 -4.10 -6.11
CA TYR A 52 6.04 -3.55 -7.27
C TYR A 52 4.52 -3.76 -7.15
N ILE A 53 4.08 -4.97 -6.74
CA ILE A 53 2.67 -5.29 -6.54
C ILE A 53 2.08 -4.49 -5.37
N LEU A 54 2.80 -4.36 -4.25
CA LEU A 54 2.35 -3.57 -3.09
C LEU A 54 2.18 -2.08 -3.44
N GLY A 55 3.11 -1.50 -4.19
CA GLY A 55 3.00 -0.11 -4.66
C GLY A 55 1.77 0.11 -5.56
N PHE A 56 1.51 -0.84 -6.47
CA PHE A 56 0.33 -0.80 -7.34
C PHE A 56 -0.98 -0.97 -6.53
N LEU A 57 -0.99 -1.85 -5.54
CA LEU A 57 -2.15 -2.09 -4.67
C LEU A 57 -2.49 -0.85 -3.83
N TYR A 58 -1.47 -0.13 -3.36
CA TYR A 58 -1.64 1.12 -2.61
C TYR A 58 -2.31 2.22 -3.45
N LEU A 59 -1.86 2.37 -4.70
CA LEU A 59 -2.46 3.32 -5.63
C LEU A 59 -3.96 3.02 -5.87
N ILE A 60 -4.30 1.75 -6.06
CA ILE A 60 -5.69 1.31 -6.23
C ILE A 60 -6.50 1.60 -4.96
N ALA A 61 -5.96 1.31 -3.78
CA ALA A 61 -6.64 1.57 -2.51
C ALA A 61 -6.99 3.06 -2.33
N VAL A 62 -6.06 3.95 -2.67
CA VAL A 62 -6.30 5.41 -2.63
C VAL A 62 -7.38 5.83 -3.64
N LEU A 63 -7.34 5.30 -4.87
CA LEU A 63 -8.35 5.59 -5.88
C LEU A 63 -9.75 5.13 -5.46
N TYR A 64 -9.89 3.95 -4.86
CA TYR A 64 -11.16 3.47 -4.32
C TYR A 64 -11.65 4.27 -3.12
N GLY A 65 -10.74 4.72 -2.24
CA GLY A 65 -11.08 5.62 -1.14
C GLY A 65 -11.64 6.95 -1.64
N ILE A 66 -10.99 7.56 -2.65
CA ILE A 66 -11.45 8.79 -3.29
C ILE A 66 -12.81 8.54 -3.98
N TYR A 67 -12.97 7.44 -4.71
CA TYR A 67 -14.23 7.09 -5.37
C TYR A 67 -15.39 6.91 -4.38
N GLY A 68 -15.15 6.22 -3.26
CA GLY A 68 -16.11 6.07 -2.17
C GLY A 68 -16.50 7.42 -1.56
N GLY A 69 -15.52 8.29 -1.32
CA GLY A 69 -15.74 9.65 -0.82
C GLY A 69 -16.57 10.52 -1.78
N PHE A 70 -16.21 10.54 -3.06
CA PHE A 70 -16.96 11.27 -4.09
C PHE A 70 -18.40 10.75 -4.24
N LYS A 71 -18.60 9.43 -4.11
CA LYS A 71 -19.93 8.82 -4.17
C LYS A 71 -20.82 9.28 -3.02
N ILE A 72 -20.29 9.43 -1.79
CA ILE A 72 -21.05 9.95 -0.65
C ILE A 72 -21.37 11.44 -0.85
N ILE A 73 -20.40 12.24 -1.27
CA ILE A 73 -20.57 13.70 -1.43
C ILE A 73 -21.55 14.04 -2.58
N THR A 74 -21.57 13.20 -3.63
CA THR A 74 -22.45 13.40 -4.80
C THR A 74 -23.81 12.72 -4.64
N ALA A 75 -24.01 11.90 -3.59
CA ALA A 75 -25.30 11.30 -3.27
C ALA A 75 -26.19 12.35 -2.58
N ALA A 76 -26.74 13.26 -3.38
CA ALA A 76 -27.71 14.25 -2.94
C ALA A 76 -29.04 13.58 -2.51
N GLU A 77 -29.10 13.12 -1.26
CA GLU A 77 -30.27 12.52 -0.57
C GLU A 77 -30.68 11.09 -0.97
N ASP A 78 -29.90 10.41 -1.80
CA ASP A 78 -30.13 8.99 -2.13
C ASP A 78 -29.44 8.08 -1.08
N ASP A 79 -30.23 7.60 -0.12
CA ASP A 79 -29.78 6.71 0.96
C ASP A 79 -29.02 5.47 0.45
N GLU A 80 -29.37 4.97 -0.74
CA GLU A 80 -28.74 3.80 -1.33
C GLU A 80 -27.31 4.13 -1.79
N LYS A 81 -27.11 5.31 -2.39
CA LYS A 81 -25.78 5.79 -2.81
C LYS A 81 -24.90 6.17 -1.63
N VAL A 82 -25.46 6.74 -0.57
CA VAL A 82 -24.73 7.03 0.68
C VAL A 82 -24.29 5.73 1.34
N LYS A 83 -25.18 4.74 1.45
CA LYS A 83 -24.85 3.43 2.04
C LYS A 83 -23.76 2.72 1.24
N SER A 84 -23.89 2.70 -0.09
CA SER A 84 -22.88 2.11 -0.98
C SER A 84 -21.53 2.82 -0.88
N GLY A 85 -21.51 4.15 -0.82
CA GLY A 85 -20.27 4.92 -0.64
C GLY A 85 -19.59 4.63 0.70
N LYS A 86 -20.36 4.54 1.80
CA LYS A 86 -19.83 4.17 3.12
C LYS A 86 -19.23 2.76 3.11
N THR A 87 -19.88 1.79 2.47
CA THR A 87 -19.34 0.45 2.32
C THR A 87 -18.00 0.45 1.59
N ILE A 88 -17.86 1.24 0.52
CA ILE A 88 -16.59 1.36 -0.22
C ILE A 88 -15.48 1.97 0.65
N ILE A 89 -15.79 3.00 1.44
CA ILE A 89 -14.81 3.59 2.36
C ILE A 89 -14.39 2.58 3.43
N ILE A 90 -15.32 1.83 4.02
CA ILE A 90 -15.01 0.79 5.01
C ILE A 90 -14.11 -0.28 4.38
N GLN A 91 -14.40 -0.72 3.16
CA GLN A 91 -13.56 -1.69 2.45
C GLN A 91 -12.16 -1.15 2.17
N ALA A 92 -12.04 0.12 1.74
CA ALA A 92 -10.74 0.76 1.54
C ALA A 92 -9.94 0.85 2.85
N LEU A 93 -10.61 1.16 3.96
CA LEU A 93 -10.00 1.25 5.28
C LEU A 93 -9.53 -0.11 5.79
N ILE A 94 -10.32 -1.17 5.59
CA ILE A 94 -9.92 -2.56 5.87
C ILE A 94 -8.68 -2.94 5.05
N GLY A 95 -8.60 -2.56 3.77
CA GLY A 95 -7.43 -2.81 2.94
C GLY A 95 -6.14 -2.19 3.50
N ILE A 96 -6.21 -0.94 3.96
CA ILE A 96 -5.09 -0.27 4.63
C ILE A 96 -4.69 -1.02 5.90
N VAL A 97 -5.66 -1.39 6.74
CA VAL A 97 -5.41 -2.14 7.98
C VAL A 97 -4.75 -3.49 7.69
N ILE A 98 -5.17 -4.23 6.66
CA ILE A 98 -4.56 -5.51 6.28
C ILE A 98 -3.09 -5.33 5.90
N ILE A 99 -2.74 -4.26 5.18
CA ILE A 99 -1.33 -3.97 4.83
C ILE A 99 -0.50 -3.75 6.09
N PHE A 100 -1.02 -3.01 7.08
CA PHE A 100 -0.35 -2.84 8.38
C PHE A 100 -0.19 -4.15 9.15
N LEU A 101 -1.18 -5.05 9.07
CA LEU A 101 -1.16 -6.35 9.75
C LEU A 101 -0.33 -7.41 9.01
N ALA A 102 -0.05 -7.23 7.72
CA ALA A 102 0.68 -8.20 6.92
C ALA A 102 2.09 -8.49 7.47
N GLY A 103 2.80 -7.47 7.98
CA GLY A 103 4.14 -7.65 8.55
C GLY A 103 4.17 -8.62 9.73
N PRO A 104 3.42 -8.37 10.83
CA PRO A 104 3.31 -9.29 11.95
C PRO A 104 2.81 -10.68 11.57
N ILE A 105 1.84 -10.76 10.65
CA ILE A 105 1.27 -12.03 10.20
C ILE A 105 2.32 -12.86 9.45
N VAL A 106 3.03 -12.26 8.49
CA VAL A 106 4.09 -12.94 7.74
C VAL A 106 5.20 -13.42 8.67
N ASN A 107 5.59 -12.62 9.67
CA ASN A 107 6.57 -13.04 10.68
C ASN A 107 6.07 -14.23 11.53
N LEU A 108 4.77 -14.28 11.85
CA LEU A 108 4.16 -15.42 12.55
C LEU A 108 4.21 -16.72 11.73
N PHE A 109 4.00 -16.63 10.41
CA PHE A 109 4.04 -17.77 9.51
C PHE A 109 5.47 -18.19 9.10
N LEU A 110 6.39 -17.22 8.99
CA LEU A 110 7.81 -17.47 8.70
C LEU A 110 8.58 -17.95 9.94
N GLY A 111 8.01 -17.82 11.15
CA GLY A 111 8.49 -18.53 12.31
C GLY A 111 8.02 -17.96 13.64
N SER A 112 7.24 -18.75 14.37
CA SER A 112 7.38 -18.82 15.83
C SER A 112 8.71 -19.52 16.23
N GLY A 113 9.84 -19.13 15.62
CA GLY A 113 11.13 -19.84 15.76
C GLY A 113 12.36 -19.02 15.41
N GLY A 114 12.39 -17.72 15.71
CA GLY A 114 13.50 -16.85 15.29
C GLY A 114 13.68 -15.55 16.09
N THR A 115 13.27 -15.51 17.35
CA THR A 115 13.99 -14.70 18.34
C THR A 115 14.58 -15.66 19.36
N ASP A 116 15.64 -16.38 18.94
CA ASP A 116 16.74 -16.52 19.86
C ASP A 116 17.12 -15.10 20.25
N THR A 117 16.76 -14.74 21.48
CA THR A 117 17.40 -13.67 22.24
C THR A 117 18.86 -14.04 22.53
N GLY A 118 19.60 -14.49 21.51
CA GLY A 118 21.03 -14.74 21.49
C GLY A 118 21.81 -13.45 21.32
N ILE A 119 21.44 -12.42 22.07
CA ILE A 119 22.31 -11.30 22.39
C ILE A 119 22.40 -11.33 23.91
N ILE A 120 23.62 -11.58 24.42
CA ILE A 120 24.13 -11.56 25.81
C ILE A 120 24.03 -12.83 26.67
N GLY A 121 24.69 -13.89 26.19
CA GLY A 121 25.54 -14.71 27.06
C GLY A 121 26.99 -14.28 26.90
N GLU A 122 27.37 -13.18 27.56
CA GLU A 122 28.68 -12.94 28.18
C GLU A 122 28.44 -12.09 29.44
#